data_AF-A0A2P4YNZ3-F1
#
_entry.id   AF-A0A2P4YNZ3-F1
#
_cell.length_a   1.000
_cell.length_b   1.000
_cell.length_c   1.000
_cell.angle_alpha   90.00
_cell.angle_beta   90.00
_cell.angle_gamma   90.00
#
_symmetry.space_group_name_H-M   'P 1'
#
loop_
_entity.id
_entity.type
_entity.pdbx_description
1 polymer ?
#
loop_
_entity_poly.entity_id
_entity_poly.type
_entity_poly.pdbx_seq_one_letter_code
_entity_poly.pdbx_strand_id
1 'polypeptide(L)'
;MCVSTNNYKMLDISNYVPAGTSLDKYLTTYLGGCKCDDKIRCTCGLSKGVFPYEYITSFDVLDQKSIPVKRAFDSHLKGTTISSNDYKRVKFVWRYYEMKSVKDLLIWYNNLDVKPFVKAIQAQRELFKRFDLDMFTDGVSLPGLSEKVMYQSCFNNLTMPHMMKREDGDSFEFPIDRFNGYKRQDSKANRESHQQQHWTYRWEHNDELH
;
A
#
# COMPACT_ATOMS: atom_id res chain seq x y z
N MET A 1 -2.80 -11.92 -4.55
CA MET A 1 -2.47 -12.93 -3.49
C MET A 1 -3.29 -12.62 -2.23
N CYS A 2 -3.70 -13.62 -1.42
CA CYS A 2 -4.40 -13.39 -0.15
C CYS A 2 -3.71 -14.23 0.94
N VAL A 3 -3.34 -13.60 2.06
CA VAL A 3 -2.82 -14.28 3.25
C VAL A 3 -3.80 -14.06 4.39
N SER A 4 -4.35 -15.13 4.94
CA SER A 4 -5.34 -15.07 6.01
C SER A 4 -4.85 -15.84 7.23
N THR A 5 -5.03 -15.25 8.40
CA THR A 5 -5.02 -15.93 9.71
C THR A 5 -6.41 -15.81 10.32
N ASN A 6 -6.61 -16.35 11.52
CA ASN A 6 -7.89 -16.21 12.25
C ASN A 6 -8.24 -14.75 12.53
N ASN A 7 -7.24 -13.87 12.66
CA ASN A 7 -7.42 -12.48 13.11
C ASN A 7 -7.08 -11.44 12.03
N TYR A 8 -6.38 -11.80 10.97
CA TYR A 8 -5.88 -10.84 9.99
C TYR A 8 -6.00 -11.38 8.56
N LYS A 9 -6.35 -10.48 7.64
CA LYS A 9 -6.35 -10.74 6.20
C LYS A 9 -5.50 -9.70 5.48
N MET A 10 -4.45 -10.15 4.82
CA MET A 10 -3.70 -9.35 3.86
C MET A 10 -4.27 -9.59 2.48
N LEU A 11 -4.82 -8.52 1.90
CA LEU A 11 -5.40 -8.54 0.56
C LEU A 11 -4.50 -7.77 -0.40
N ASP A 12 -4.46 -8.26 -1.63
CA ASP A 12 -3.73 -7.65 -2.72
C ASP A 12 -4.69 -6.87 -3.63
N ILE A 13 -4.54 -5.55 -3.68
CA ILE A 13 -5.42 -4.66 -4.44
C ILE A 13 -5.41 -5.00 -5.94
N SER A 14 -4.33 -5.60 -6.45
CA SER A 14 -4.23 -5.98 -7.87
C SER A 14 -5.30 -6.99 -8.29
N ASN A 15 -5.84 -7.77 -7.35
CA ASN A 15 -6.97 -8.67 -7.58
C ASN A 15 -8.29 -7.91 -7.83
N TYR A 16 -8.37 -6.63 -7.48
CA TYR A 16 -9.59 -5.81 -7.54
C TYR A 16 -9.54 -4.77 -8.67
N VAL A 17 -8.51 -4.81 -9.51
CA VAL A 17 -8.34 -3.90 -10.65
C VAL A 17 -7.90 -4.68 -11.89
N PRO A 18 -8.10 -4.14 -13.11
CA PRO A 18 -7.59 -4.77 -14.32
C PRO A 18 -6.07 -4.94 -14.29
N ALA A 19 -5.58 -5.98 -14.97
CA ALA A 19 -4.15 -6.22 -15.10
C ALA A 19 -3.43 -5.02 -15.75
N GLY A 20 -2.23 -4.70 -15.26
CA GLY A 20 -1.45 -3.57 -15.77
C GLY A 20 -1.94 -2.18 -15.32
N THR A 21 -2.86 -2.11 -14.35
CA THR A 21 -3.27 -0.85 -13.74
C THR A 21 -2.15 -0.30 -12.85
N SER A 22 -1.60 0.87 -13.21
CA SER A 22 -0.65 1.59 -12.35
C SER A 22 -1.40 2.37 -11.27
N LEU A 23 -0.70 2.73 -10.20
CA LEU A 23 -1.27 3.59 -9.15
C LEU A 23 -1.81 4.90 -9.74
N ASP A 24 -1.06 5.56 -10.62
CA ASP A 24 -1.50 6.80 -11.26
C ASP A 24 -2.81 6.66 -12.07
N LYS A 25 -2.94 5.57 -12.84
CA LYS A 25 -4.19 5.24 -13.55
C LYS A 25 -5.33 5.02 -12.57
N TYR A 26 -5.09 4.23 -11.53
CA TYR A 26 -6.09 3.94 -10.48
C TYR A 26 -6.57 5.22 -9.78
N LEU A 27 -5.65 6.08 -9.34
CA LEU A 27 -5.97 7.36 -8.72
C LEU A 27 -6.71 8.28 -9.69
N THR A 28 -6.33 8.30 -10.96
CA THR A 28 -7.03 9.10 -11.99
C THR A 28 -8.46 8.63 -12.19
N THR A 29 -8.70 7.31 -12.24
CA THR A 29 -10.04 6.74 -12.39
C THR A 29 -10.97 7.12 -11.25
N TYR A 30 -10.51 7.05 -10.00
CA TYR A 30 -11.38 7.25 -8.83
C TYR A 30 -11.37 8.68 -8.28
N LEU A 31 -10.31 9.46 -8.51
CA LEU A 31 -10.15 10.81 -7.95
C LEU A 31 -10.01 11.91 -9.01
N GLY A 32 -9.97 11.56 -10.30
CA GLY A 32 -9.91 12.54 -11.40
C GLY A 32 -8.54 13.19 -11.63
N GLY A 33 -7.48 12.63 -11.02
CA GLY A 33 -6.09 13.03 -11.24
C GLY A 33 -5.74 14.44 -10.74
N CYS A 34 -4.47 14.83 -10.91
CA CYS A 34 -4.00 16.15 -10.50
C CYS A 34 -4.43 17.25 -11.50
N LYS A 35 -5.27 18.18 -11.05
CA LYS A 35 -5.77 19.31 -11.86
C LYS A 35 -4.97 20.62 -11.77
N CYS A 36 -3.87 20.63 -11.02
CA CYS A 36 -3.05 21.84 -10.88
C CYS A 36 -2.26 22.13 -12.17
N ASP A 37 -2.26 23.38 -12.62
CA ASP A 37 -1.47 23.84 -13.78
C ASP A 37 0.03 23.78 -13.49
N ASP A 38 0.45 24.30 -12.34
CA ASP A 38 1.84 24.25 -11.89
C ASP A 38 2.12 22.94 -11.13
N LYS A 39 2.64 21.95 -11.83
CA LYS A 39 3.07 20.67 -11.23
C LYS A 39 4.27 20.82 -10.29
N ILE A 40 5.10 21.85 -10.43
CA ILE A 40 6.27 22.06 -9.56
C ILE A 40 5.82 22.49 -8.17
N ARG A 41 4.86 23.42 -8.10
CA ARG A 41 4.32 23.95 -6.83
C ARG A 41 3.05 23.24 -6.33
N CYS A 42 2.64 22.17 -7.01
CA CYS A 42 1.44 21.43 -6.66
C CYS A 42 1.55 20.71 -5.30
N THR A 43 0.58 20.95 -4.43
CA THR A 43 0.46 20.34 -3.09
C THR A 43 -0.81 19.49 -2.93
N CYS A 44 -1.59 19.27 -4.00
CA CYS A 44 -2.89 18.61 -3.91
C CYS A 44 -2.84 17.10 -3.57
N GLY A 45 -1.64 16.52 -3.48
CA GLY A 45 -1.45 15.12 -3.10
C GLY A 45 -1.62 14.10 -4.25
N LEU A 46 -2.05 14.54 -5.44
CA LEU A 46 -2.20 13.67 -6.62
C LEU A 46 -1.07 13.81 -7.65
N SER A 47 -0.11 14.69 -7.38
CA SER A 47 1.07 14.91 -8.23
C SER A 47 2.20 13.98 -7.80
N LYS A 48 2.94 13.44 -8.78
CA LYS A 48 4.08 12.55 -8.57
C LYS A 48 5.10 13.09 -7.56
N GLY A 49 5.46 12.25 -6.59
CA GLY A 49 6.60 12.46 -5.69
C GLY A 49 7.89 11.93 -6.30
N VAL A 50 9.04 12.40 -5.80
CA VAL A 50 10.36 11.88 -6.18
C VAL A 50 11.18 11.67 -4.91
N PHE A 51 11.83 10.52 -4.81
CA PHE A 51 12.60 10.10 -3.65
C PHE A 51 13.93 9.43 -4.07
N PRO A 52 15.05 9.67 -3.38
CA PRO A 52 16.37 9.19 -3.80
C PRO A 52 16.65 7.80 -3.20
N TYR A 53 16.05 6.74 -3.76
CA TYR A 53 16.14 5.38 -3.19
C TYR A 53 17.57 4.87 -3.03
N GLU A 54 18.39 5.01 -4.08
CA GLU A 54 19.75 4.47 -4.12
C GLU A 54 20.71 5.27 -3.22
N TYR A 55 20.29 6.46 -2.77
CA TYR A 55 21.01 7.26 -1.79
C TYR A 55 20.81 6.78 -0.35
N ILE A 56 19.69 6.10 -0.06
CA ILE A 56 19.39 5.62 1.28
C ILE A 56 20.11 4.29 1.52
N THR A 57 21.37 4.37 1.97
CA THR A 57 22.22 3.20 2.24
C THR A 57 22.22 2.76 3.71
N SER A 58 21.81 3.64 4.62
CA SER A 58 21.65 3.36 6.05
C SER A 58 20.54 4.22 6.67
N PHE A 59 20.12 3.88 7.89
CA PHE A 59 19.14 4.69 8.63
C PHE A 59 19.67 6.09 8.96
N ASP A 60 20.98 6.26 9.20
CA ASP A 60 21.58 7.56 9.51
C ASP A 60 21.41 8.59 8.39
N VAL A 61 21.28 8.12 7.14
CA VAL A 61 21.00 9.00 5.98
C VAL A 61 19.67 9.73 6.15
N LEU A 62 18.69 9.13 6.83
CA LEU A 62 17.38 9.73 7.06
C LEU A 62 17.45 10.93 8.03
N ASP A 63 18.46 10.98 8.89
CA ASP A 63 18.64 12.07 9.87
C ASP A 63 19.40 13.27 9.30
N GLN A 64 19.90 13.17 8.06
CA GLN A 64 20.55 14.29 7.38
C GLN A 64 19.60 15.47 7.19
N LYS A 65 20.10 16.66 7.51
CA LYS A 65 19.30 17.90 7.57
C LYS A 65 19.26 18.73 6.29
N SER A 66 19.92 18.26 5.24
CA SER A 66 19.99 18.94 3.94
C SER A 66 19.33 18.12 2.86
N ILE A 67 18.76 18.80 1.86
CA ILE A 67 18.24 18.17 0.64
C ILE A 67 19.39 17.42 -0.04
N PRO A 68 19.22 16.12 -0.38
CA PRO A 68 20.22 15.39 -1.16
C PRO A 68 20.52 16.10 -2.49
N VAL A 69 21.78 16.04 -2.93
CA VAL A 69 22.19 16.64 -4.19
C VAL A 69 21.41 16.03 -5.37
N LYS A 70 21.24 16.77 -6.47
CA LYS A 70 20.45 16.33 -7.64
C LYS A 70 20.80 14.90 -8.11
N ARG A 71 22.11 14.60 -8.22
CA ARG A 71 22.61 13.26 -8.62
C ARG A 71 22.19 12.11 -7.71
N ALA A 72 21.84 12.39 -6.45
CA ALA A 72 21.39 11.37 -5.51
C ALA A 72 20.01 10.79 -5.87
N PHE A 73 19.25 11.47 -6.74
CA PHE A 73 17.95 11.03 -7.23
C PHE A 73 18.02 10.29 -8.56
N ASP A 74 19.22 10.10 -9.12
CA ASP A 74 19.40 9.30 -10.32
C ASP A 74 19.10 7.83 -10.00
N SER A 75 18.55 7.10 -10.96
CA SER A 75 18.27 5.67 -10.81
C SER A 75 19.19 4.88 -11.72
N HIS A 76 20.17 4.20 -11.12
CA HIS A 76 21.03 3.24 -11.79
C HIS A 76 20.20 2.07 -12.32
N LEU A 77 19.17 1.63 -11.58
CA LEU A 77 18.28 0.53 -12.02
C LEU A 77 17.60 0.82 -13.35
N LYS A 78 17.19 2.08 -13.59
CA LYS A 78 16.51 2.51 -14.83
C LYS A 78 17.44 3.22 -15.81
N GLY A 79 18.68 3.51 -15.42
CA GLY A 79 19.60 4.36 -16.18
C GLY A 79 19.09 5.79 -16.38
N THR A 80 18.22 6.30 -15.50
CA THR A 80 17.56 7.61 -15.66
C THR A 80 18.09 8.64 -14.68
N THR A 81 18.29 9.86 -15.15
CA THR A 81 18.61 11.01 -14.29
C THR A 81 17.36 11.80 -13.93
N ILE A 82 17.36 12.43 -12.75
CA ILE A 82 16.24 13.28 -12.33
C ILE A 82 16.14 14.53 -13.23
N SER A 83 14.92 14.86 -13.65
CA SER A 83 14.68 16.08 -14.42
C SER A 83 14.94 17.34 -13.55
N SER A 84 15.31 18.45 -14.20
CA SER A 84 15.49 19.72 -13.48
C SER A 84 14.19 20.23 -12.84
N ASN A 85 13.03 19.91 -13.42
CA ASN A 85 11.72 20.31 -12.87
C ASN A 85 11.36 19.46 -11.64
N ASP A 86 11.64 18.16 -11.65
CA ASP A 86 11.43 17.30 -10.49
C ASP A 86 12.32 17.71 -9.32
N TYR A 87 13.59 18.06 -9.58
CA TYR A 87 14.47 18.56 -8.52
C TYR A 87 14.02 19.94 -7.99
N LYS A 88 13.50 20.83 -8.86
CA LYS A 88 12.86 22.08 -8.41
C LYS A 88 11.64 21.80 -7.52
N ARG A 89 10.85 20.79 -7.84
CA ARG A 89 9.70 20.35 -7.04
C ARG A 89 10.15 19.86 -5.67
N VAL A 90 11.17 19.02 -5.59
CA VAL A 90 11.75 18.58 -4.30
C VAL A 90 12.18 19.78 -3.44
N LYS A 91 12.89 20.76 -4.02
CA LYS A 91 13.28 21.98 -3.28
C LYS A 91 12.08 22.79 -2.82
N PHE A 92 11.04 22.88 -3.65
CA PHE A 92 9.81 23.58 -3.30
C PHE A 92 9.13 22.91 -2.11
N VAL A 93 8.87 21.59 -2.17
CA VAL A 93 8.15 20.89 -1.10
C VAL A 93 8.95 20.82 0.19
N TRP A 94 10.28 20.70 0.11
CA TRP A 94 11.16 20.77 1.29
C TRP A 94 10.96 22.08 2.05
N ARG A 95 10.93 23.20 1.32
CA ARG A 95 10.69 24.52 1.92
C ARG A 95 9.24 24.71 2.36
N TYR A 96 8.28 24.28 1.54
CA TYR A 96 6.84 24.48 1.79
C TYR A 96 6.35 23.71 3.01
N TYR A 97 6.82 22.48 3.21
CA TYR A 97 6.49 21.65 4.38
C TYR A 97 7.50 21.80 5.53
N GLU A 98 8.43 22.76 5.43
CA GLU A 98 9.44 23.04 6.46
C GLU A 98 10.22 21.79 6.92
N MET A 99 10.59 20.94 5.96
CA MET A 99 11.27 19.67 6.22
C MET A 99 12.62 19.91 6.89
N LYS A 100 12.89 19.18 7.96
CA LYS A 100 14.11 19.27 8.77
C LYS A 100 15.09 18.15 8.45
N SER A 101 14.64 17.04 7.89
CA SER A 101 15.50 15.93 7.49
C SER A 101 15.00 15.14 6.28
N VAL A 102 15.86 14.26 5.75
CA VAL A 102 15.50 13.32 4.67
C VAL A 102 14.35 12.40 5.08
N LYS A 103 14.22 12.09 6.37
CA LYS A 103 13.06 11.38 6.94
C LYS A 103 11.74 12.10 6.65
N ASP A 104 11.69 13.43 6.76
CA ASP A 104 10.48 14.20 6.46
C ASP A 104 10.11 14.10 4.98
N LEU A 105 11.12 14.11 4.10
CA LEU A 105 10.94 13.89 2.67
C LEU A 105 10.40 12.47 2.38
N LEU A 106 10.90 11.44 3.07
CA LEU A 106 10.39 10.07 2.97
C LEU A 106 8.92 9.97 3.43
N ILE A 107 8.59 10.58 4.57
CA ILE A 107 7.22 10.60 5.10
C ILE A 107 6.29 11.29 4.11
N TRP A 108 6.69 12.44 3.57
CA TRP A 108 5.92 13.15 2.56
C TRP A 108 5.72 12.31 1.30
N TYR A 109 6.79 11.69 0.79
CA TYR A 109 6.75 10.84 -0.40
C TYR A 109 5.79 9.67 -0.21
N ASN A 110 5.91 8.92 0.89
CA ASN A 110 5.02 7.78 1.18
C ASN A 110 3.56 8.23 1.35
N ASN A 111 3.33 9.40 1.95
CA ASN A 111 1.99 9.96 2.09
C ASN A 111 1.35 10.34 0.74
N LEU A 112 2.14 10.69 -0.29
CA LEU A 112 1.62 10.92 -1.63
C LEU A 112 1.07 9.66 -2.28
N ASP A 113 1.56 8.48 -1.91
CA ASP A 113 0.99 7.23 -2.41
C ASP A 113 -0.18 6.78 -1.52
N VAL A 114 0.02 6.73 -0.20
CA VAL A 114 -0.93 6.12 0.74
C VAL A 114 -2.24 6.91 0.86
N LYS A 115 -2.17 8.23 1.07
CA LYS A 115 -3.38 9.04 1.33
C LYS A 115 -4.37 9.02 0.17
N PRO A 116 -3.97 9.31 -1.09
CA PRO A 116 -4.91 9.23 -2.20
C PRO A 116 -5.29 7.78 -2.51
N PHE A 117 -4.41 6.80 -2.29
CA PHE A 117 -4.75 5.39 -2.48
C PHE A 117 -5.91 4.96 -1.56
N VAL A 118 -5.90 5.33 -0.28
CA VAL A 118 -7.02 5.06 0.64
C VAL A 118 -8.31 5.72 0.17
N LYS A 119 -8.25 6.97 -0.30
CA LYS A 119 -9.43 7.67 -0.84
C LYS A 119 -9.99 6.98 -2.10
N ALA A 120 -9.11 6.54 -2.99
CA ALA A 120 -9.51 5.80 -4.20
C ALA A 120 -10.15 4.45 -3.85
N ILE A 121 -9.61 3.72 -2.87
CA ILE A 121 -10.21 2.49 -2.34
C ILE A 121 -11.60 2.77 -1.78
N GLN A 122 -11.77 3.83 -0.99
CA GLN A 122 -13.09 4.19 -0.45
C GLN A 122 -14.09 4.46 -1.57
N ALA A 123 -13.71 5.24 -2.59
CA ALA A 123 -14.55 5.49 -3.75
C ALA A 123 -14.89 4.20 -4.52
N GLN A 124 -13.93 3.28 -4.68
CA GLN A 124 -14.17 1.98 -5.29
C GLN A 124 -15.14 1.12 -4.45
N ARG A 125 -15.00 1.12 -3.12
CA ARG A 125 -15.90 0.39 -2.21
C ARG A 125 -17.34 0.88 -2.32
N GLU A 126 -17.56 2.19 -2.49
CA GLU A 126 -18.90 2.76 -2.67
C GLU A 126 -19.62 2.23 -3.92
N LEU A 127 -18.89 1.72 -4.93
CA LEU A 127 -19.52 1.06 -6.08
C LEU A 127 -20.20 -0.25 -5.67
N PHE A 128 -19.53 -1.06 -4.86
CA PHE A 128 -20.03 -2.38 -4.43
C PHE A 128 -21.08 -2.29 -3.33
N LYS A 129 -21.01 -1.26 -2.48
CA LYS A 129 -22.04 -1.00 -1.48
C LYS A 129 -23.43 -0.80 -2.08
N ARG A 130 -23.54 -0.34 -3.34
CA ARG A 130 -24.84 -0.23 -4.05
C ARG A 130 -25.52 -1.58 -4.29
N PHE A 131 -24.76 -2.67 -4.20
CA PHE A 131 -25.21 -4.05 -4.32
C PHE A 131 -25.26 -4.74 -2.94
N ASP A 132 -25.19 -3.98 -1.84
CA ASP A 132 -25.11 -4.51 -0.47
C ASP A 132 -23.91 -5.46 -0.27
N LEU A 133 -22.78 -5.15 -0.92
CA LEU A 133 -21.52 -5.89 -0.82
C LEU A 133 -20.41 -5.01 -0.26
N ASP A 134 -19.63 -5.57 0.67
CA ASP A 134 -18.33 -5.03 1.05
C ASP A 134 -17.23 -5.61 0.15
N MET A 135 -16.55 -4.73 -0.59
CA MET A 135 -15.54 -5.12 -1.58
C MET A 135 -14.47 -6.10 -1.04
N PHE A 136 -14.02 -5.95 0.20
CA PHE A 136 -12.91 -6.72 0.75
C PHE A 136 -13.33 -7.93 1.58
N THR A 137 -14.55 -7.88 2.12
CA THR A 137 -15.09 -8.95 2.97
C THR A 137 -15.86 -9.97 2.14
N ASP A 138 -16.59 -9.50 1.12
CA ASP A 138 -17.45 -10.34 0.31
C ASP A 138 -16.74 -10.96 -0.89
N GLY A 139 -15.63 -10.41 -1.35
CA GLY A 139 -14.87 -10.97 -2.46
C GLY A 139 -13.39 -10.94 -2.17
N VAL A 140 -12.65 -11.89 -2.74
CA VAL A 140 -11.17 -11.90 -2.74
C VAL A 140 -10.58 -11.31 -4.02
N SER A 141 -11.45 -10.96 -4.97
CA SER A 141 -11.13 -10.41 -6.30
C SER A 141 -12.33 -9.70 -6.94
N LEU A 142 -12.05 -8.86 -7.94
CA LEU A 142 -13.08 -8.17 -8.73
C LEU A 142 -14.02 -9.16 -9.46
N PRO A 143 -13.55 -10.23 -10.13
CA PRO A 143 -14.44 -11.23 -10.71
C PRO A 143 -15.38 -11.90 -9.69
N GLY A 144 -14.90 -12.20 -8.48
CA GLY A 144 -15.74 -12.80 -7.43
C GLY A 144 -16.83 -11.85 -6.93
N LEU A 145 -16.54 -10.54 -6.86
CA LEU A 145 -17.57 -9.54 -6.58
C LEU A 145 -18.57 -9.42 -7.74
N SER A 146 -18.08 -9.38 -8.98
CA SER A 146 -18.93 -9.32 -10.18
C SER A 146 -19.87 -10.53 -10.29
N GLU A 147 -19.39 -11.72 -9.94
CA GLU A 147 -20.20 -12.94 -9.87
C GLU A 147 -21.34 -12.79 -8.86
N LYS A 148 -21.07 -12.26 -7.65
CA LYS A 148 -22.12 -12.00 -6.65
C LYS A 148 -23.16 -11.01 -7.14
N VAL A 149 -22.73 -9.91 -7.77
CA VAL A 149 -23.62 -8.92 -8.38
C VAL A 149 -24.47 -9.54 -9.48
N MET A 150 -23.87 -10.39 -10.33
CA MET A 150 -24.59 -11.13 -11.36
C MET A 150 -25.68 -12.01 -10.74
N TYR A 151 -25.36 -12.77 -9.69
CA TYR A 151 -26.35 -13.62 -9.02
C TYR A 151 -27.52 -12.81 -8.44
N GLN A 152 -27.23 -11.68 -7.78
CA GLN A 152 -28.27 -10.77 -7.25
C GLN A 152 -29.15 -10.15 -8.35
N SER A 153 -28.60 -9.93 -9.55
CA SER A 153 -29.31 -9.26 -10.65
C SER A 153 -30.11 -10.21 -11.54
N CYS A 154 -29.65 -11.46 -11.68
CA CYS A 154 -30.26 -12.44 -12.58
C CYS A 154 -31.19 -13.43 -11.87
N PHE A 155 -31.05 -13.62 -10.55
CA PHE A 155 -31.73 -14.69 -9.81
C PHE A 155 -32.56 -14.19 -8.62
N ASN A 156 -33.18 -13.03 -8.75
CA ASN A 156 -33.97 -12.34 -7.73
C ASN A 156 -35.16 -13.19 -7.21
N ASN A 157 -35.56 -14.21 -7.98
CA ASN A 157 -36.69 -15.10 -7.70
C ASN A 157 -36.25 -16.52 -7.30
N LEU A 158 -34.95 -16.79 -7.14
CA LEU A 158 -34.46 -18.08 -6.69
C LEU A 158 -34.20 -18.09 -5.19
N THR A 159 -34.62 -19.17 -4.53
CA THR A 159 -34.25 -19.44 -3.15
C THR A 159 -32.78 -19.81 -3.11
N MET A 160 -31.97 -19.05 -2.36
CA MET A 160 -30.58 -19.43 -2.14
C MET A 160 -30.55 -20.83 -1.52
N PRO A 161 -29.70 -21.75 -2.02
CA PRO A 161 -29.52 -23.03 -1.36
C PRO A 161 -29.07 -22.77 0.07
N HIS A 162 -29.57 -23.58 1.02
CA HIS A 162 -29.17 -23.49 2.42
C HIS A 162 -27.64 -23.50 2.48
N MET A 163 -27.03 -22.36 2.82
CA MET A 163 -25.57 -22.26 2.90
C MET A 163 -25.12 -23.32 3.89
N MET A 164 -24.34 -24.29 3.41
CA MET A 164 -23.65 -25.22 4.29
C MET A 164 -22.90 -24.37 5.31
N LYS A 165 -23.07 -24.63 6.61
CA LYS A 165 -22.26 -23.96 7.63
C LYS A 165 -20.81 -24.07 7.16
N ARG A 166 -20.12 -22.92 7.04
CA ARG A 166 -18.68 -22.94 6.78
C ARG A 166 -18.07 -23.68 7.95
N GLU A 167 -17.69 -24.93 7.73
CA GLU A 167 -16.78 -25.62 8.63
C GLU A 167 -15.47 -24.84 8.53
N ASP A 168 -14.87 -24.53 9.67
CA ASP A 168 -13.58 -23.86 9.72
C ASP A 168 -12.60 -24.73 8.93
N GLY A 169 -12.16 -24.25 7.77
CA GLY A 169 -11.18 -24.97 6.97
C GLY A 169 -9.91 -25.15 7.79
N ASP A 170 -9.31 -26.34 7.71
CA ASP A 170 -8.10 -26.64 8.47
C ASP A 170 -7.05 -25.54 8.28
N SER A 171 -6.46 -25.12 9.39
CA SER A 171 -5.37 -24.16 9.39
C SER A 171 -4.23 -24.72 8.54
N PHE A 172 -3.72 -23.92 7.60
CA PHE A 172 -2.56 -24.34 6.82
C PHE A 172 -1.36 -24.57 7.74
N GLU A 173 -0.94 -25.83 7.91
CA GLU A 173 0.28 -26.17 8.62
C GLU A 173 1.48 -26.01 7.68
N PHE A 174 2.34 -25.06 8.02
CA PHE A 174 3.56 -24.83 7.26
C PHE A 174 4.56 -25.98 7.50
N PRO A 175 5.06 -26.68 6.45
CA PRO A 175 5.97 -27.81 6.63
C PRO A 175 7.28 -27.41 7.32
N ILE A 176 7.61 -28.07 8.43
CA ILE A 176 8.81 -27.77 9.24
C ILE A 176 10.10 -27.89 8.41
N ASP A 177 10.13 -28.80 7.45
CA ASP A 177 11.29 -29.01 6.56
C ASP A 177 11.54 -27.82 5.66
N ARG A 178 10.48 -27.16 5.20
CA ARG A 178 10.58 -25.92 4.41
C ARG A 178 11.12 -24.78 5.26
N PHE A 179 10.75 -24.73 6.54
CA PHE A 179 11.24 -23.71 7.49
C PHE A 179 12.74 -23.89 7.77
N ASN A 180 13.15 -25.14 7.95
CA ASN A 180 14.56 -25.51 8.09
C ASN A 180 15.36 -25.21 6.80
N GLY A 181 14.72 -25.34 5.64
CA GLY A 181 15.27 -24.90 4.35
C GLY A 181 15.63 -23.41 4.33
N TYR A 182 14.74 -22.54 4.79
CA TYR A 182 15.01 -21.10 4.89
C TYR A 182 16.16 -20.78 5.85
N LYS A 183 16.20 -21.41 7.03
CA LYS A 183 17.34 -21.26 7.97
C LYS A 183 18.68 -21.60 7.32
N ARG A 184 18.73 -22.71 6.58
CA ARG A 184 19.95 -23.12 5.85
C ARG A 184 20.34 -22.12 4.76
N GLN A 185 19.36 -21.52 4.07
CA GLN A 185 19.61 -20.49 3.07
C GLN A 185 20.15 -19.20 3.71
N ASP A 186 19.58 -18.77 4.83
CA ASP A 186 20.02 -17.59 5.56
C ASP A 186 21.45 -17.76 6.11
N SER A 187 21.77 -18.94 6.66
CA SER A 187 23.14 -19.29 7.07
C SER A 187 24.12 -19.28 5.88
N LYS A 188 23.74 -19.84 4.72
CA LYS A 188 24.58 -19.80 3.51
C LYS A 188 24.81 -18.38 2.99
N ALA A 189 23.83 -17.51 3.16
CA ALA A 189 23.88 -16.12 2.70
C ALA A 189 24.49 -15.16 3.73
N ASN A 190 24.98 -15.66 4.87
CA ASN A 190 25.49 -14.87 6.00
C ASN A 190 24.53 -13.76 6.45
N ARG A 191 23.21 -14.05 6.42
CA ARG A 191 22.17 -13.13 6.87
C ARG A 191 21.90 -13.39 8.34
N GLU A 192 22.23 -12.44 9.20
CA GLU A 192 21.90 -12.54 10.62
C GLU A 192 20.38 -12.44 10.81
N SER A 193 19.78 -13.46 11.41
CA SER A 193 18.41 -13.38 11.88
C SER A 193 18.39 -12.56 13.18
N HIS A 194 18.01 -11.29 13.12
CA HIS A 194 17.59 -10.55 14.30
C HIS A 194 16.28 -11.15 14.81
N GLN A 195 16.36 -12.23 15.60
CA GLN A 195 15.22 -12.68 16.37
C GLN A 195 14.83 -11.57 17.33
N GLN A 196 13.59 -11.14 17.20
CA GLN A 196 12.99 -9.99 17.85
C GLN A 196 13.17 -10.07 19.37
N GLN A 197 13.74 -8.99 19.93
CA GLN A 197 13.48 -8.59 21.29
C GLN A 197 11.96 -8.54 21.50
N HIS A 198 11.50 -9.08 22.63
CA HIS A 198 10.11 -9.04 23.07
C HIS A 198 9.57 -7.60 23.04
N TRP A 199 8.74 -7.27 22.04
CA TRP A 199 7.92 -6.07 22.07
C TRP A 199 6.62 -6.40 22.79
N THR A 200 6.56 -6.20 24.09
CA THR A 200 5.29 -6.16 24.83
C THR A 200 4.68 -4.76 24.69
N TYR A 201 3.77 -4.58 23.73
CA TYR A 201 2.87 -3.43 23.75
C TYR A 201 1.66 -3.77 24.62
N ARG A 202 1.63 -3.19 25.83
CA ARG A 202 0.46 -3.15 26.71
C ARG A 202 -0.44 -2.01 26.21
N TRP A 203 -1.61 -2.35 25.67
CA TRP A 203 -2.68 -1.38 25.45
C TRP A 203 -3.44 -1.23 26.76
N GLU A 204 -3.12 -0.20 27.54
CA GLU A 204 -4.00 0.23 28.64
C GLU A 204 -5.25 0.88 28.03
N HIS A 205 -6.41 0.26 28.27
CA HIS A 205 -7.70 0.88 28.05
C HIS A 205 -7.86 2.02 29.05
N ASN A 206 -7.85 3.26 28.57
CA ASN A 206 -8.52 4.34 29.29
C ASN A 206 -9.98 4.36 28.83
N ASP A 207 -10.79 3.56 29.51
CA ASP A 207 -12.17 3.93 29.79
C ASP A 207 -12.13 5.11 30.76
N GLU A 208 -12.52 6.30 30.31
CA GLU A 208 -13.05 7.36 31.19
C GLU A 208 -13.83 8.39 30.36
N LEU A 209 -15.15 8.18 30.36
CA LEU A 209 -16.22 9.18 30.62
C LEU A 209 -15.90 10.65 30.33
N HIS A 210 -16.54 11.22 29.30
CA HIS A 210 -17.56 12.28 29.45
C HIS A 210 -18.32 12.53 28.14
#